data_AF-A0AAV1U4N9-F1
#
_entry.id   AF-A0AAV1U4N9-F1
#
_cell.length_a   1.000
_cell.length_b   1.000
_cell.length_c   1.000
_cell.angle_alpha   90.00
_cell.angle_beta   90.00
_cell.angle_gamma   90.00
#
_symmetry.space_group_name_H-M   'P 1'
#
loop_
_entity.id
_entity.type
_entity.pdbx_description
1 polymer ?
#
loop_
_entity_poly.entity_id
_entity_poly.type
_entity_poly.pdbx_seq_one_letter_code
_entity_poly.pdbx_strand_id
1 'polypeptide(L)'
;MRRYGKMRIVADTLNVGSETAVIRVRPRFAVRLLPGERDESRDWPVGQPDYLQFTLYKRNKGMTSMVNQLASMLKVPPTAFSYAEVKDKRAITTQLCTVYRVPKNRAQLVLRPGGSKKLEEQPYLVGDMRYVSRKIELGDCAGNRITMVIRSLPEDEKELSKDDVSQAVSSWETRGFVNFFGLHRFGKTSTSYHLLGRAVLRKDYKMAVLLVLRPQEGEASKIRAARESFRQHKDMTAALRMLPPYLVLERAVLEGLQQHGLDAHEPAFNTIPKQLRVSFVQAYQYFVWNEMASMRMAKFSSTSAVVGDLVLAKNIGLRTSESHVGTSEPTRKRQRTEKSAKRQPVQETVELTEDNVDQYSIEDVVLPLPGHAIKYPTNEIGTAYRKMLTTDGIDLNAHFGPDGSQAYILDGSYRHIVKKPTRVSFRLERYTDPNKPLVSNDVDALLADSSAFSHDTISREIAAENASQESTEGTPYRALVLEFDLDYGVDATAAVRELLKQSGSMQVNWQTSISQAAKDKATRNIGGVSNVDSGSTGSRTATSGTKAGQGDMRKVIKAQKTTQVAIGRPGFSLGRS
;
A
#
# COMPACT_ATOMS: atom_id res chain seq x y z
N MET A 1 32.69 -38.00 -20.86
CA MET A 1 31.34 -37.54 -21.23
C MET A 1 30.38 -37.93 -20.12
N ARG A 2 29.60 -37.00 -19.56
CA ARG A 2 28.62 -37.27 -18.50
C ARG A 2 27.22 -36.84 -18.94
N ARG A 3 26.19 -37.57 -18.52
CA ARG A 3 24.79 -37.24 -18.80
C ARG A 3 24.25 -36.34 -17.70
N TYR A 4 23.54 -35.27 -18.06
CA TYR A 4 22.92 -34.32 -17.14
C TYR A 4 21.50 -34.03 -17.64
N GLY A 5 20.51 -34.76 -17.09
CA GLY A 5 19.14 -34.77 -17.60
C GLY A 5 19.06 -35.11 -19.10
N LYS A 6 18.49 -34.19 -19.89
CA LYS A 6 18.38 -34.30 -21.36
C LYS A 6 19.65 -33.94 -22.12
N MET A 7 20.75 -33.58 -21.46
CA MET A 7 21.96 -33.11 -22.13
C MET A 7 23.12 -34.06 -21.88
N ARG A 8 23.87 -34.40 -22.94
CA ARG A 8 25.21 -34.98 -22.78
C ARG A 8 26.23 -33.87 -22.74
N ILE A 9 27.02 -33.84 -21.68
CA ILE A 9 28.05 -32.86 -21.45
C ILE A 9 29.41 -33.53 -21.67
N VAL A 10 30.25 -32.89 -22.47
CA VAL A 10 31.67 -33.24 -22.61
C VAL A 10 32.47 -32.17 -21.90
N ALA A 11 33.37 -32.59 -21.03
CA ALA A 11 34.30 -31.70 -20.34
C ALA A 11 35.71 -32.07 -20.80
N ASP A 12 36.43 -31.10 -21.33
CA ASP A 12 37.80 -31.27 -21.81
C ASP A 12 38.70 -30.25 -21.10
N THR A 13 39.88 -30.66 -20.67
CA THR A 13 40.87 -29.75 -20.08
C THR A 13 41.65 -29.07 -21.19
N LEU A 14 41.80 -27.75 -21.09
CA LEU A 14 42.58 -26.93 -22.01
C LEU A 14 43.63 -26.19 -21.24
N ASN A 15 44.89 -26.32 -21.65
CA ASN A 15 45.96 -25.53 -21.09
C ASN A 15 45.97 -24.18 -21.80
N VAL A 16 45.66 -23.13 -21.05
CA VAL A 16 45.74 -21.74 -21.48
C VAL A 16 47.02 -21.17 -20.86
N GLY A 17 48.14 -21.27 -21.59
CA GLY A 17 49.47 -20.92 -21.08
C GLY A 17 50.18 -22.07 -20.34
N SER A 18 51.33 -21.76 -19.74
CA SER A 18 52.21 -22.75 -19.07
C SER A 18 51.70 -23.23 -17.71
N GLU A 19 50.83 -22.47 -17.03
CA GLU A 19 50.42 -22.76 -15.64
C GLU A 19 48.90 -22.77 -15.39
N THR A 20 48.06 -22.50 -16.40
CA THR A 20 46.59 -22.47 -16.19
C THR A 20 45.89 -23.51 -17.04
N ALA A 21 45.21 -24.46 -16.39
CA ALA A 21 44.32 -25.41 -17.03
C ALA A 21 42.85 -24.99 -16.82
N VAL A 22 42.10 -24.83 -17.90
CA VAL A 22 40.67 -24.50 -17.88
C VAL A 22 39.87 -25.72 -18.33
N ILE A 23 38.83 -26.09 -17.57
CA ILE A 23 37.90 -27.15 -17.98
C ILE A 23 36.81 -26.54 -18.87
N ARG A 24 36.87 -26.84 -20.17
CA ARG A 24 35.82 -26.44 -21.12
C ARG A 24 34.70 -27.48 -21.11
N VAL A 25 33.52 -27.04 -20.70
CA VAL A 25 32.31 -27.85 -20.66
C VAL A 25 31.44 -27.52 -21.88
N ARG A 26 31.22 -28.49 -22.77
CA ARG A 26 30.41 -28.32 -24.00
C ARG A 26 29.16 -29.21 -23.96
N PRO A 27 27.96 -28.64 -24.22
CA PRO A 27 26.78 -29.45 -24.47
C PRO A 27 26.92 -30.09 -25.85
N ARG A 28 26.93 -31.43 -25.92
CA ARG A 28 27.15 -32.14 -27.19
C ARG A 28 25.85 -32.34 -27.96
N PHE A 29 24.79 -32.83 -27.30
CA PHE A 29 23.48 -33.10 -27.92
C PHE A 29 22.35 -33.13 -26.88
N ALA A 30 21.14 -32.77 -27.30
CA ALA A 30 19.91 -33.08 -26.56
C ALA A 30 19.56 -34.55 -26.81
N VAL A 31 19.51 -35.36 -25.75
CA VAL A 31 19.18 -36.78 -25.81
C VAL A 31 17.70 -36.95 -25.46
N ARG A 32 16.93 -37.62 -26.33
CA ARG A 32 15.56 -38.02 -26.03
C ARG A 32 15.59 -39.04 -24.88
N LEU A 33 14.77 -38.84 -23.86
CA LEU A 33 14.65 -39.79 -22.75
C LEU A 33 14.19 -41.15 -23.32
N LEU A 34 14.81 -42.24 -22.85
CA LEU A 34 14.36 -43.58 -23.21
C LEU A 34 12.97 -43.84 -22.56
N PRO A 35 12.14 -44.72 -23.13
CA PRO A 35 10.88 -45.12 -22.50
C PRO A 35 11.13 -45.61 -21.07
N GLY A 36 10.51 -44.98 -20.08
CA GLY A 36 10.68 -45.28 -18.65
C GLY A 36 11.69 -44.42 -17.88
N GLU A 37 12.57 -43.68 -18.57
CA GLU A 37 13.49 -42.74 -17.91
C GLU A 37 12.77 -41.43 -17.52
N ARG A 38 12.94 -41.01 -16.26
CA ARG A 38 12.47 -39.71 -15.77
C ARG A 38 13.56 -38.66 -15.94
N ASP A 39 13.15 -37.42 -16.18
CA ASP A 39 14.07 -36.28 -16.21
C ASP A 39 14.40 -35.87 -14.77
N GLU A 40 15.45 -36.48 -14.19
CA GLU A 40 15.88 -36.21 -12.82
C GLU A 40 16.25 -34.72 -12.58
N SER A 41 16.49 -33.93 -13.64
CA SER A 41 16.71 -32.48 -13.52
C SER A 41 15.48 -31.70 -13.04
N ARG A 42 14.30 -32.34 -13.06
CA ARG A 42 13.03 -31.80 -12.59
C ARG A 42 12.63 -32.30 -11.20
N ASP A 43 13.35 -33.28 -10.65
CA ASP A 43 13.02 -33.82 -9.35
C ASP A 43 13.55 -32.88 -8.27
N TRP A 44 12.62 -32.42 -7.42
CA TRP A 44 12.98 -31.61 -6.26
C TRP A 44 13.76 -32.50 -5.28
N PRO A 45 14.93 -32.08 -4.77
CA PRO A 45 15.76 -32.94 -3.93
C PRO A 45 15.00 -33.45 -2.70
N VAL A 46 15.12 -34.75 -2.44
CA VAL A 46 14.48 -35.39 -1.28
C VAL A 46 15.05 -34.78 0.01
N GLY A 47 14.17 -34.37 0.92
CA GLY A 47 14.54 -33.71 2.18
C GLY A 47 14.77 -32.19 2.07
N GLN A 48 14.82 -31.63 0.86
CA GLN A 48 14.91 -30.18 0.69
C GLN A 48 13.53 -29.53 0.89
N PRO A 49 13.42 -28.47 1.71
CA PRO A 49 12.16 -27.77 1.87
C PRO A 49 11.62 -27.22 0.54
N ASP A 50 10.29 -27.24 0.37
CA ASP A 50 9.62 -26.93 -0.90
C ASP A 50 9.69 -25.45 -1.32
N TYR A 51 9.99 -24.54 -0.39
CA TYR A 51 9.94 -23.10 -0.66
C TYR A 51 11.31 -22.46 -0.53
N LEU A 52 11.65 -21.62 -1.50
CA LEU A 52 12.78 -20.69 -1.39
C LEU A 52 12.25 -19.35 -0.88
N GLN A 53 12.62 -18.99 0.34
CA GLN A 53 12.38 -17.66 0.91
C GLN A 53 13.49 -16.71 0.47
N PHE A 54 13.15 -15.45 0.26
CA PHE A 54 14.10 -14.38 -0.05
C PHE A 54 13.56 -13.01 0.40
N THR A 55 14.47 -12.06 0.58
CA THR A 55 14.16 -10.66 0.81
C THR A 55 14.00 -9.96 -0.54
N LEU A 56 12.88 -9.28 -0.76
CA LEU A 56 12.60 -8.45 -1.93
C LEU A 56 12.62 -6.98 -1.54
N TYR A 57 13.64 -6.26 -2.00
CA TYR A 57 13.67 -4.81 -2.03
C TYR A 57 13.06 -4.33 -3.35
N LYS A 58 12.19 -3.33 -3.33
CA LYS A 58 11.64 -2.70 -4.55
C LYS A 58 11.50 -1.19 -4.39
N ARG A 59 11.70 -0.46 -5.48
CA ARG A 59 11.55 1.00 -5.57
C ARG A 59 10.57 1.37 -6.67
N ASN A 60 9.53 2.14 -6.32
CA ASN A 60 8.53 2.67 -7.26
C ASN A 60 7.86 1.59 -8.15
N LYS A 61 7.70 0.37 -7.61
CA LYS A 61 7.17 -0.80 -8.34
C LYS A 61 6.02 -1.43 -7.57
N GLY A 62 4.97 -1.80 -8.29
CA GLY A 62 3.82 -2.51 -7.74
C GLY A 62 4.11 -4.01 -7.64
N MET A 63 3.55 -4.66 -6.62
CA MET A 63 3.86 -6.06 -6.32
C MET A 63 3.52 -7.02 -7.47
N THR A 64 2.32 -6.89 -8.08
CA THR A 64 1.91 -7.74 -9.21
C THR A 64 2.87 -7.66 -10.39
N SER A 65 3.31 -6.45 -10.75
CA SER A 65 4.28 -6.27 -11.83
C SER A 65 5.64 -6.87 -11.48
N MET A 66 6.05 -6.76 -10.21
CA MET A 66 7.32 -7.31 -9.74
C MET A 66 7.29 -8.84 -9.78
N VAL A 67 6.23 -9.46 -9.24
CA VAL A 67 6.05 -10.92 -9.26
C VAL A 67 6.01 -11.44 -10.69
N ASN A 68 5.29 -10.78 -11.61
CA ASN A 68 5.25 -11.19 -13.02
C ASN A 68 6.63 -11.12 -13.67
N GLN A 69 7.42 -10.08 -13.37
CA GLN A 69 8.79 -9.94 -13.87
C GLN A 69 9.70 -11.07 -13.33
N LEU A 70 9.70 -11.31 -12.02
CA LEU A 70 10.50 -12.37 -11.39
C LEU A 70 10.08 -13.77 -11.87
N ALA A 71 8.78 -13.99 -12.01
CA ALA A 71 8.21 -15.25 -12.49
C ALA A 71 8.62 -15.55 -13.95
N SER A 72 8.59 -14.53 -14.82
CA SER A 72 9.05 -14.64 -16.20
C SER A 72 10.54 -15.01 -16.26
N MET A 73 11.38 -14.32 -15.50
CA MET A 73 12.82 -14.58 -15.43
C MET A 73 13.10 -16.01 -14.91
N LEU A 74 12.39 -16.45 -13.88
CA LEU A 74 12.51 -17.79 -13.31
C LEU A 74 11.79 -18.88 -14.12
N LYS A 75 11.00 -18.51 -15.14
CA LYS A 75 10.15 -19.42 -15.94
C LYS A 75 9.21 -20.28 -15.06
N VAL A 76 8.58 -19.66 -14.08
CA VAL A 76 7.56 -20.26 -13.21
C VAL A 76 6.27 -19.43 -13.28
N PRO A 77 5.10 -20.00 -12.96
CA PRO A 77 3.88 -19.20 -12.91
C PRO A 77 3.94 -18.16 -11.77
N PRO A 78 3.33 -16.98 -11.92
CA PRO A 78 3.24 -15.98 -10.84
C PRO A 78 2.62 -16.52 -9.55
N THR A 79 1.73 -17.51 -9.65
CA THR A 79 1.08 -18.20 -8.51
C THR A 79 2.05 -19.03 -7.66
N ALA A 80 3.27 -19.30 -8.15
CA ALA A 80 4.32 -19.93 -7.35
C ALA A 80 4.90 -18.99 -6.28
N PHE A 81 4.75 -17.67 -6.44
CA PHE A 81 5.20 -16.68 -5.48
C PHE A 81 4.14 -16.41 -4.43
N SER A 82 4.59 -16.18 -3.19
CA SER A 82 3.72 -15.82 -2.07
C SER A 82 4.42 -14.82 -1.15
N TYR A 83 3.64 -13.94 -0.52
CA TYR A 83 4.09 -12.82 0.31
C TYR A 83 2.98 -12.45 1.31
N ALA A 84 3.36 -11.82 2.43
CA ALA A 84 2.44 -11.56 3.53
C ALA A 84 1.45 -10.43 3.23
N GLU A 85 1.87 -9.42 2.48
CA GLU A 85 1.03 -8.30 2.11
C GLU A 85 1.52 -7.57 0.85
N VAL A 86 0.66 -6.75 0.26
CA VAL A 86 1.04 -5.87 -0.84
C VAL A 86 1.53 -4.55 -0.26
N LYS A 87 2.83 -4.27 -0.39
CA LYS A 87 3.42 -2.98 -0.01
C LYS A 87 3.20 -1.92 -1.09
N ASP A 88 3.23 -0.65 -0.69
CA ASP A 88 2.99 0.50 -1.56
C ASP A 88 3.87 0.52 -2.82
N LYS A 89 3.27 0.93 -3.94
CA LYS A 89 4.01 1.07 -5.20
C LYS A 89 5.00 2.22 -5.13
N ARG A 90 4.51 3.41 -4.79
CA ARG A 90 5.34 4.61 -4.62
C ARG A 90 5.92 4.49 -3.23
N ALA A 91 7.00 3.72 -3.11
CA ALA A 91 7.79 3.47 -1.90
C ALA A 91 9.08 2.75 -2.26
N ILE A 92 10.06 2.88 -1.37
CA ILE A 92 11.10 1.89 -1.18
C ILE A 92 10.56 0.94 -0.13
N THR A 93 10.50 -0.35 -0.45
CA THR A 93 9.91 -1.34 0.44
C THR A 93 10.73 -2.61 0.42
N THR A 94 10.91 -3.20 1.60
CA THR A 94 11.63 -4.45 1.79
C THR A 94 10.71 -5.44 2.48
N GLN A 95 10.60 -6.66 1.93
CA GLN A 95 9.70 -7.67 2.47
C GLN A 95 10.16 -9.09 2.13
N LEU A 96 9.75 -10.06 2.94
CA LEU A 96 9.97 -11.47 2.67
C LEU A 96 8.97 -11.99 1.64
N CYS A 97 9.47 -12.82 0.73
CA CYS A 97 8.70 -13.55 -0.26
C CYS A 97 9.12 -15.02 -0.23
N THR A 98 8.23 -15.91 -0.68
CA THR A 98 8.54 -17.32 -0.93
C THR A 98 8.20 -17.68 -2.37
N VAL A 99 8.96 -18.58 -2.97
CA VAL A 99 8.67 -19.17 -4.28
C VAL A 99 8.74 -20.69 -4.21
N TYR A 100 7.74 -21.36 -4.76
CA TYR A 100 7.63 -22.82 -4.73
C TYR A 100 8.62 -23.47 -5.69
N ARG A 101 9.43 -24.40 -5.16
CA ARG A 101 10.34 -25.29 -5.89
C ARG A 101 11.25 -24.61 -6.91
N VAL A 102 11.89 -23.52 -6.52
CA VAL A 102 12.96 -22.88 -7.32
C VAL A 102 14.33 -23.14 -6.70
N PRO A 103 15.28 -23.74 -7.46
CA PRO A 103 16.64 -23.92 -6.96
C PRO A 103 17.34 -22.59 -6.67
N LYS A 104 17.93 -22.46 -5.48
CA LYS A 104 18.66 -21.27 -5.02
C LYS A 104 19.71 -20.80 -6.04
N ASN A 105 20.54 -21.69 -6.56
CA ASN A 105 21.60 -21.33 -7.52
C ASN A 105 21.05 -20.70 -8.81
N ARG A 106 19.92 -21.22 -9.31
CA ARG A 106 19.22 -20.65 -10.46
C ARG A 106 18.66 -19.27 -10.12
N ALA A 107 18.01 -19.13 -8.97
CA ALA A 107 17.47 -17.85 -8.53
C ALA A 107 18.57 -16.79 -8.36
N GLN A 108 19.69 -17.14 -7.72
CA GLN A 108 20.84 -16.25 -7.55
C GLN A 108 21.43 -15.80 -8.89
N LEU A 109 21.56 -16.71 -9.85
CA LEU A 109 22.09 -16.37 -11.18
C LEU A 109 21.16 -15.43 -11.94
N VAL A 110 19.87 -15.75 -11.97
CA VAL A 110 18.89 -15.08 -12.84
C VAL A 110 18.37 -13.79 -12.22
N LEU A 111 18.22 -13.72 -10.90
CA LEU A 111 17.71 -12.55 -10.19
C LEU A 111 18.82 -11.63 -9.69
N ARG A 112 20.08 -11.89 -10.06
CA ARG A 112 21.20 -11.02 -9.72
C ARG A 112 20.93 -9.61 -10.29
N PRO A 113 21.23 -8.54 -9.53
CA PRO A 113 21.28 -7.20 -10.08
C PRO A 113 22.28 -7.20 -11.25
N GLY A 114 21.83 -6.80 -12.44
CA GLY A 114 22.61 -6.89 -13.67
C GLY A 114 22.39 -5.69 -14.59
N GLY A 115 23.21 -5.62 -15.63
CA GLY A 115 23.26 -4.49 -16.57
C GLY A 115 24.27 -3.42 -16.17
N SER A 116 24.31 -2.33 -16.93
CA SER A 116 25.21 -1.19 -16.71
C SER A 116 24.79 -0.26 -15.56
N LYS A 117 23.67 -0.56 -14.89
CA LYS A 117 23.12 0.29 -13.83
C LYS A 117 23.83 0.04 -12.51
N LYS A 118 24.13 1.14 -11.81
CA LYS A 118 24.65 1.09 -10.44
C LYS A 118 23.60 0.51 -9.47
N LEU A 119 24.03 0.06 -8.30
CA LEU A 119 23.17 -0.65 -7.35
C LEU A 119 22.01 0.25 -6.85
N GLU A 120 22.30 1.52 -6.59
CA GLU A 120 21.37 2.57 -6.16
C GLU A 120 20.29 2.92 -7.19
N GLU A 121 20.52 2.56 -8.45
CA GLU A 121 19.59 2.75 -9.57
C GLU A 121 18.73 1.52 -9.85
N GLN A 122 19.00 0.40 -9.17
CA GLN A 122 18.27 -0.84 -9.39
C GLN A 122 16.83 -0.70 -8.90
N PRO A 123 15.83 -1.03 -9.73
CA PRO A 123 14.42 -0.89 -9.36
C PRO A 123 13.96 -1.95 -8.33
N TYR A 124 14.73 -3.01 -8.16
CA TYR A 124 14.51 -4.06 -7.17
C TYR A 124 15.82 -4.80 -6.90
N LEU A 125 15.92 -5.44 -5.74
CA LEU A 125 16.98 -6.38 -5.38
C LEU A 125 16.36 -7.61 -4.73
N VAL A 126 17.02 -8.75 -4.91
CA VAL A 126 16.64 -10.02 -4.27
C VAL A 126 17.84 -10.55 -3.50
N GLY A 127 17.66 -10.75 -2.18
CA GLY A 127 18.71 -11.17 -1.26
C GLY A 127 18.26 -12.26 -0.29
N ASP A 128 19.16 -12.65 0.61
CA ASP A 128 18.90 -13.51 1.79
C ASP A 128 18.17 -14.83 1.47
N MET A 129 18.52 -15.45 0.35
CA MET A 129 17.85 -16.64 -0.13
C MET A 129 18.11 -17.85 0.78
N ARG A 130 17.04 -18.48 1.30
CA ARG A 130 17.10 -19.71 2.11
C ARG A 130 15.91 -20.62 1.88
N TYR A 131 16.10 -21.93 1.98
CA TYR A 131 14.99 -22.88 1.90
C TYR A 131 14.21 -22.91 3.21
N VAL A 132 12.87 -22.96 3.11
CA VAL A 132 11.95 -23.02 4.25
C VAL A 132 10.82 -24.01 3.96
N SER A 133 10.30 -24.64 5.01
CA SER A 133 9.23 -25.64 4.90
C SER A 133 7.85 -25.01 4.73
N ARG A 134 7.63 -23.81 5.29
CA ARG A 134 6.36 -23.10 5.27
C ARG A 134 6.34 -22.02 4.18
N LYS A 135 5.26 -22.00 3.41
CA LYS A 135 4.88 -20.89 2.52
C LYS A 135 4.52 -19.65 3.34
N ILE A 136 4.90 -18.47 2.88
CA ILE A 136 4.34 -17.21 3.41
C ILE A 136 2.92 -17.05 2.87
N GLU A 137 1.96 -16.91 3.76
CA GLU A 137 0.54 -16.66 3.47
C GLU A 137 0.18 -15.19 3.71
N LEU A 138 -0.93 -14.75 3.13
CA LEU A 138 -1.43 -13.39 3.37
C LEU A 138 -1.74 -13.22 4.86
N GLY A 139 -1.20 -12.16 5.47
CA GLY A 139 -1.29 -11.91 6.91
C GLY A 139 -0.17 -12.50 7.74
N ASP A 140 0.81 -13.21 7.16
CA ASP A 140 2.03 -13.67 7.86
C ASP A 140 3.03 -12.51 8.12
N CYS A 141 2.55 -11.37 8.62
CA CYS A 141 3.38 -10.29 9.16
C CYS A 141 2.70 -9.67 10.38
N ALA A 142 3.50 -9.27 11.36
CA ALA A 142 2.99 -8.55 12.53
C ALA A 142 2.65 -7.09 12.18
N GLY A 143 3.35 -6.50 11.20
CA GLY A 143 3.23 -5.09 10.86
C GLY A 143 4.37 -4.57 9.98
N ASN A 144 4.52 -3.26 9.99
CA ASN A 144 5.44 -2.49 9.14
C ASN A 144 6.23 -1.47 9.97
N ARG A 145 7.57 -1.49 9.88
CA ARG A 145 8.42 -0.34 10.24
C ARG A 145 8.36 0.66 9.09
N ILE A 146 8.01 1.90 9.40
CA ILE A 146 7.89 2.98 8.42
C ILE A 146 8.88 4.07 8.80
N THR A 147 9.68 4.47 7.82
CA THR A 147 10.47 5.71 7.87
C THR A 147 9.88 6.67 6.86
N MET A 148 9.38 7.82 7.33
CA MET A 148 8.71 8.82 6.52
C MET A 148 9.38 10.18 6.67
N VAL A 149 9.52 10.90 5.56
CA VAL A 149 10.02 12.27 5.53
C VAL A 149 8.88 13.21 5.11
N ILE A 150 8.47 14.07 6.03
CA ILE A 150 7.47 15.12 5.80
C ILE A 150 8.22 16.40 5.50
N ARG A 151 8.21 16.81 4.24
CA ARG A 151 8.95 17.97 3.73
C ARG A 151 8.15 19.27 3.79
N SER A 152 8.85 20.39 3.60
CA SER A 152 8.28 21.73 3.52
C SER A 152 7.47 22.11 4.77
N LEU A 153 8.06 21.90 5.95
CA LEU A 153 7.51 22.46 7.19
C LEU A 153 7.72 23.98 7.22
N PRO A 154 6.92 24.72 8.02
CA PRO A 154 7.11 26.15 8.24
C PRO A 154 8.56 26.47 8.61
N GLU A 155 9.17 27.41 7.91
CA GLU A 155 10.59 27.76 8.08
C GLU A 155 10.83 28.47 9.42
N ASP A 156 9.88 29.32 9.83
CA ASP A 156 9.96 30.05 11.09
C ASP A 156 9.73 29.12 12.30
N GLU A 157 10.72 29.05 13.18
CA GLU A 157 10.63 28.31 14.44
C GLU A 157 9.59 28.91 15.39
N LYS A 158 9.21 30.18 15.22
CA LYS A 158 8.09 30.79 15.94
C LYS A 158 6.75 30.24 15.46
N GLU A 159 6.62 29.89 14.18
CA GLU A 159 5.40 29.27 13.63
C GLU A 159 5.27 27.80 14.02
N LEU A 160 6.39 27.06 13.97
CA LEU A 160 6.43 25.65 14.37
C LEU A 160 7.75 25.33 15.07
N SER A 161 7.74 25.32 16.40
CA SER A 161 8.92 25.02 17.20
C SER A 161 9.19 23.51 17.28
N LYS A 162 10.39 23.13 17.74
CA LYS A 162 10.71 21.73 18.03
C LYS A 162 9.80 21.16 19.13
N ASP A 163 9.43 21.97 20.11
CA ASP A 163 8.56 21.57 21.21
C ASP A 163 7.13 21.34 20.75
N ASP A 164 6.60 22.18 19.85
CA ASP A 164 5.29 21.97 19.22
C ASP A 164 5.23 20.62 18.50
N VAL A 165 6.28 20.30 17.73
CA VAL A 165 6.41 19.01 17.03
C VAL A 165 6.50 17.86 18.04
N SER A 166 7.30 18.01 19.08
CA SER A 166 7.47 17.00 20.14
C SER A 166 6.15 16.69 20.84
N GLN A 167 5.38 17.72 21.21
CA GLN A 167 4.08 17.58 21.85
C GLN A 167 3.06 16.90 20.92
N ALA A 168 3.04 17.27 19.64
CA ALA A 168 2.14 16.66 18.66
C ALA A 168 2.49 15.18 18.41
N VAL A 169 3.77 14.84 18.27
CA VAL A 169 4.23 13.44 18.12
C VAL A 169 3.94 12.64 19.38
N SER A 170 4.20 13.17 20.58
CA SER A 170 3.90 12.51 21.85
C SER A 170 2.40 12.29 22.04
N SER A 171 1.57 13.28 21.70
CA SER A 171 0.11 13.12 21.74
C SER A 171 -0.37 12.07 20.73
N TRP A 172 0.24 12.00 19.55
CA TRP A 172 -0.10 11.03 18.51
C TRP A 172 0.32 9.61 18.89
N GLU A 173 1.47 9.45 19.53
CA GLU A 173 1.94 8.17 20.07
C GLU A 173 1.04 7.69 21.22
N THR A 174 0.71 8.57 22.16
CA THR A 174 -0.04 8.21 23.38
C THR A 174 -1.53 8.05 23.17
N ARG A 175 -2.15 8.85 22.29
CA ARG A 175 -3.60 8.78 21.99
C ARG A 175 -3.91 7.94 20.76
N GLY A 176 -2.93 7.75 19.88
CA GLY A 176 -3.12 7.04 18.62
C GLY A 176 -3.91 7.84 17.60
N PHE A 177 -4.59 7.11 16.72
CA PHE A 177 -5.39 7.65 15.63
C PHE A 177 -6.56 6.73 15.32
N VAL A 178 -7.61 7.30 14.70
CA VAL A 178 -8.74 6.51 14.21
C VAL A 178 -8.28 5.70 13.00
N ASN A 179 -8.47 4.39 13.06
CA ASN A 179 -7.96 3.38 12.15
C ASN A 179 -8.74 3.31 10.82
N PHE A 180 -8.97 4.46 10.20
CA PHE A 180 -9.68 4.60 8.94
C PHE A 180 -9.03 3.81 7.81
N PHE A 181 -9.85 3.31 6.89
CA PHE A 181 -9.38 2.90 5.57
C PHE A 181 -9.00 4.15 4.79
N GLY A 182 -7.77 4.25 4.30
CA GLY A 182 -7.33 5.41 3.54
C GLY A 182 -7.84 5.43 2.09
N LEU A 183 -7.65 6.58 1.44
CA LEU A 183 -8.20 6.87 0.10
C LEU A 183 -7.82 5.85 -0.97
N HIS A 184 -6.65 5.21 -0.84
CA HIS A 184 -6.16 4.21 -1.79
C HIS A 184 -7.07 2.97 -1.89
N ARG A 185 -7.86 2.67 -0.85
CA ARG A 185 -8.83 1.56 -0.82
C ARG A 185 -10.10 1.87 -1.62
N PHE A 186 -10.37 3.14 -1.90
CA PHE A 186 -11.57 3.61 -2.60
C PHE A 186 -11.34 3.85 -4.09
N GLY A 187 -10.19 3.43 -4.63
CA GLY A 187 -9.83 3.59 -6.03
C GLY A 187 -8.97 4.82 -6.29
N LYS A 188 -8.88 5.22 -7.56
CA LYS A 188 -8.21 6.47 -7.96
C LYS A 188 -9.21 7.62 -7.94
N THR A 189 -8.72 8.86 -7.93
CA THR A 189 -9.53 10.10 -7.85
C THR A 189 -10.68 10.16 -8.85
N SER A 190 -10.56 9.52 -10.01
CA SER A 190 -11.60 9.52 -11.02
C SER A 190 -12.78 8.60 -10.62
N THR A 191 -12.52 7.31 -10.36
CA THR A 191 -13.58 6.31 -10.12
C THR A 191 -13.69 5.90 -8.66
N SER A 192 -14.81 6.25 -8.01
CA SER A 192 -15.11 5.91 -6.62
C SER A 192 -15.59 4.46 -6.47
N TYR A 193 -14.73 3.60 -5.93
CA TYR A 193 -15.01 2.15 -5.84
C TYR A 193 -16.16 1.82 -4.89
N HIS A 194 -16.38 2.58 -3.82
CA HIS A 194 -17.51 2.34 -2.91
C HIS A 194 -18.86 2.59 -3.60
N LEU A 195 -18.95 3.56 -4.52
CA LEU A 195 -20.17 3.79 -5.32
C LEU A 195 -20.41 2.65 -6.31
N LEU A 196 -19.34 2.11 -6.92
CA LEU A 196 -19.43 0.90 -7.73
C LEU A 196 -19.88 -0.30 -6.88
N GLY A 197 -19.29 -0.48 -5.69
CA GLY A 197 -19.68 -1.53 -4.76
C GLY A 197 -21.16 -1.46 -4.40
N ARG A 198 -21.67 -0.26 -4.09
CA ARG A 198 -23.09 -0.03 -3.83
C ARG A 198 -23.98 -0.41 -5.03
N ALA A 199 -23.61 0.00 -6.23
CA ALA A 199 -24.37 -0.34 -7.45
C ALA A 199 -24.36 -1.86 -7.71
N VAL A 200 -23.21 -2.51 -7.55
CA VAL A 200 -23.05 -3.97 -7.70
C VAL A 200 -23.88 -4.73 -6.68
N LEU A 201 -23.90 -4.29 -5.41
CA LEU A 201 -24.70 -4.92 -4.36
C LEU A 201 -26.20 -4.81 -4.65
N ARG A 202 -26.65 -3.69 -5.20
CA ARG A 202 -28.03 -3.49 -5.66
C ARG A 202 -28.39 -4.22 -6.97
N LYS A 203 -27.44 -4.94 -7.57
CA LYS A 203 -27.55 -5.50 -8.94
C LYS A 203 -27.87 -4.45 -10.01
N ASP A 204 -27.57 -3.18 -9.76
CA ASP A 204 -27.75 -2.08 -10.70
C ASP A 204 -26.51 -1.96 -11.60
N TYR A 205 -26.34 -2.95 -12.48
CA TYR A 205 -25.20 -3.02 -13.39
C TYR A 205 -25.22 -1.89 -14.43
N LYS A 206 -26.40 -1.34 -14.73
CA LYS A 206 -26.54 -0.14 -15.58
C LYS A 206 -25.82 1.04 -14.95
N MET A 207 -26.09 1.32 -13.67
CA MET A 207 -25.39 2.37 -12.93
C MET A 207 -23.91 2.05 -12.74
N ALA A 208 -23.55 0.78 -12.50
CA ALA A 208 -22.14 0.39 -12.39
C ALA A 208 -21.36 0.69 -13.68
N VAL A 209 -21.88 0.29 -14.85
CA VAL A 209 -21.29 0.60 -16.17
C VAL A 209 -21.24 2.10 -16.42
N LEU A 210 -22.30 2.85 -16.06
CA LEU A 210 -22.32 4.30 -16.17
C LEU A 210 -21.24 4.96 -15.31
N LEU A 211 -21.07 4.55 -14.05
CA LEU A 211 -20.05 5.06 -13.14
C LEU A 211 -18.63 4.78 -13.63
N VAL A 212 -18.42 3.63 -14.29
CA VAL A 212 -17.14 3.29 -14.91
C VAL A 212 -16.88 4.15 -16.14
N LEU A 213 -17.86 4.38 -17.02
CA LEU A 213 -17.65 4.98 -18.34
C LEU A 213 -17.90 6.48 -18.42
N ARG A 214 -18.59 7.09 -17.45
CA ARG A 214 -18.89 8.53 -17.46
C ARG A 214 -17.60 9.39 -17.44
N PRO A 215 -17.54 10.50 -18.20
CA PRO A 215 -16.46 11.48 -18.07
C PRO A 215 -16.37 12.03 -16.64
N GLN A 216 -15.16 12.17 -16.10
CA GLN A 216 -14.94 12.65 -14.73
C GLN A 216 -14.08 13.93 -14.70
N GLU A 217 -14.32 14.78 -13.70
CA GLU A 217 -13.52 15.98 -13.49
C GLU A 217 -12.11 15.64 -13.00
N GLY A 218 -11.10 16.34 -13.54
CA GLY A 218 -9.70 16.09 -13.22
C GLY A 218 -9.05 14.88 -13.93
N GLU A 219 -9.77 14.19 -14.82
CA GLU A 219 -9.16 13.18 -15.70
C GLU A 219 -8.27 13.81 -16.79
N ALA A 220 -7.31 13.03 -17.28
CA ALA A 220 -6.48 13.45 -18.41
C ALA A 220 -7.35 13.70 -19.66
N SER A 221 -7.06 14.76 -20.41
CA SER A 221 -7.86 15.22 -21.55
C SER A 221 -8.17 14.11 -22.57
N LYS A 222 -7.20 13.24 -22.87
CA LYS A 222 -7.38 12.10 -23.79
C LYS A 222 -8.37 11.05 -23.27
N ILE A 223 -8.35 10.76 -21.96
CA ILE A 223 -9.27 9.80 -21.33
C ILE A 223 -10.68 10.38 -21.33
N ARG A 224 -10.81 11.66 -20.95
CA ARG A 224 -12.08 12.38 -20.98
C ARG A 224 -12.69 12.40 -22.38
N ALA A 225 -11.89 12.69 -23.40
CA ALA A 225 -12.33 12.69 -24.80
C ALA A 225 -12.79 11.31 -25.27
N ALA A 226 -12.12 10.23 -24.85
CA ALA A 226 -12.54 8.86 -25.18
C ALA A 226 -13.92 8.52 -24.57
N ARG A 227 -14.12 8.88 -23.30
CA ARG A 227 -15.40 8.68 -22.60
C ARG A 227 -16.52 9.52 -23.19
N GLU A 228 -16.22 10.76 -23.57
CA GLU A 228 -17.17 11.66 -24.21
C GLU A 228 -17.58 11.15 -25.61
N SER A 229 -16.61 10.70 -26.40
CA SER A 229 -16.86 10.09 -27.71
C SER A 229 -17.77 8.88 -27.60
N PHE A 230 -17.50 7.97 -26.65
CA PHE A 230 -18.38 6.85 -26.37
C PHE A 230 -19.78 7.30 -25.92
N ARG A 231 -19.88 8.33 -25.08
CA ARG A 231 -21.16 8.86 -24.60
C ARG A 231 -22.04 9.34 -25.74
N GLN A 232 -21.45 10.05 -26.71
CA GLN A 232 -22.14 10.65 -27.85
C GLN A 232 -22.49 9.64 -28.95
N HIS A 233 -21.52 8.83 -29.36
CA HIS A 233 -21.63 8.00 -30.57
C HIS A 233 -21.93 6.52 -30.28
N LYS A 234 -21.76 6.07 -29.03
CA LYS A 234 -21.86 4.65 -28.63
C LYS A 234 -20.96 3.72 -29.44
N ASP A 235 -19.87 4.25 -30.02
CA ASP A 235 -18.88 3.46 -30.76
C ASP A 235 -17.82 2.88 -29.79
N MET A 236 -17.96 1.59 -29.46
CA MET A 236 -17.02 0.87 -28.59
C MET A 236 -15.63 0.76 -29.21
N THR A 237 -15.53 0.57 -30.52
CA THR A 237 -14.25 0.29 -31.19
C THR A 237 -13.40 1.56 -31.25
N ALA A 238 -14.01 2.71 -31.56
CA ALA A 238 -13.34 4.00 -31.46
C ALA A 238 -12.88 4.30 -30.02
N ALA A 239 -13.76 4.09 -29.04
CA ALA A 239 -13.44 4.32 -27.63
C ALA A 239 -12.28 3.44 -27.12
N LEU A 240 -12.27 2.14 -27.47
CA LEU A 240 -11.20 1.21 -27.12
C LEU A 240 -9.86 1.57 -27.75
N ARG A 241 -9.86 2.19 -28.94
CA ARG A 241 -8.65 2.68 -29.60
C ARG A 241 -8.08 3.91 -28.91
N MET A 242 -8.94 4.78 -28.39
CA MET A 242 -8.54 6.00 -27.67
C MET A 242 -8.10 5.73 -26.23
N LEU A 243 -8.68 4.73 -25.57
CA LEU A 243 -8.38 4.42 -24.16
C LEU A 243 -7.03 3.72 -23.97
N PRO A 244 -6.15 4.25 -23.10
CA PRO A 244 -4.87 3.63 -22.82
C PRO A 244 -4.97 2.19 -22.27
N PRO A 245 -4.02 1.29 -22.60
CA PRO A 245 -4.06 -0.11 -22.16
C PRO A 245 -4.09 -0.34 -20.64
N TYR A 246 -3.58 0.61 -19.84
CA TYR A 246 -3.56 0.48 -18.39
C TYR A 246 -4.92 0.74 -17.71
N LEU A 247 -5.93 1.20 -18.45
CA LEU A 247 -7.30 1.38 -17.99
C LEU A 247 -8.08 0.06 -18.10
N VAL A 248 -7.64 -0.93 -17.31
CA VAL A 248 -8.17 -2.30 -17.35
C VAL A 248 -9.68 -2.34 -17.09
N LEU A 249 -10.17 -1.49 -16.19
CA LEU A 249 -11.57 -1.45 -15.79
C LEU A 249 -12.47 -0.99 -16.95
N GLU A 250 -12.16 0.18 -17.51
CA GLU A 250 -12.92 0.81 -18.60
C GLU A 250 -12.91 -0.05 -19.86
N ARG A 251 -11.73 -0.58 -20.20
CA ARG A 251 -11.56 -1.41 -21.39
C ARG A 251 -12.33 -2.73 -21.26
N ALA A 252 -12.27 -3.40 -20.11
CA ALA A 252 -13.00 -4.65 -19.90
C ALA A 252 -14.52 -4.45 -20.05
N VAL A 253 -15.06 -3.34 -19.54
CA VAL A 253 -16.49 -3.03 -19.70
C VAL A 253 -16.84 -2.77 -21.16
N LEU A 254 -16.05 -1.98 -21.89
CA LEU A 254 -16.30 -1.72 -23.32
C LEU A 254 -16.18 -2.97 -24.18
N GLU A 255 -15.17 -3.81 -23.93
CA GLU A 255 -15.01 -5.11 -24.59
C GLU A 255 -16.21 -6.02 -24.30
N GLY A 256 -16.71 -6.04 -23.07
CA GLY A 256 -17.92 -6.75 -22.69
C GLY A 256 -19.19 -6.23 -23.38
N LEU A 257 -19.37 -4.91 -23.47
CA LEU A 257 -20.49 -4.31 -24.21
C LEU A 257 -20.39 -4.58 -25.72
N GLN A 258 -19.18 -4.61 -26.28
CA GLN A 258 -18.95 -4.98 -27.68
C GLN A 258 -19.31 -6.44 -27.94
N GLN A 259 -19.03 -7.34 -27.00
CA GLN A 259 -19.31 -8.76 -27.13
C GLN A 259 -20.79 -9.12 -26.94
N HIS A 260 -21.47 -8.47 -25.98
CA HIS A 260 -22.81 -8.86 -25.54
C HIS A 260 -23.93 -7.89 -25.94
N GLY A 261 -23.59 -6.70 -26.44
CA GLY A 261 -24.54 -5.65 -26.80
C GLY A 261 -24.60 -4.51 -25.77
N LEU A 262 -25.11 -3.35 -26.20
CA LEU A 262 -25.12 -2.10 -25.41
C LEU A 262 -25.97 -2.18 -24.14
N ASP A 263 -27.04 -2.97 -24.15
CA ASP A 263 -27.97 -3.13 -23.03
C ASP A 263 -27.56 -4.27 -22.07
N ALA A 264 -26.57 -5.09 -22.45
CA ALA A 264 -26.08 -6.22 -21.67
C ALA A 264 -25.09 -5.79 -20.57
N HIS A 265 -25.54 -4.93 -19.65
CA HIS A 265 -24.70 -4.30 -18.64
C HIS A 265 -24.08 -5.29 -17.64
N GLU A 266 -24.83 -6.30 -17.19
CA GLU A 266 -24.33 -7.30 -16.24
C GLU A 266 -23.25 -8.20 -16.86
N PRO A 267 -23.46 -8.84 -18.04
CA PRO A 267 -22.40 -9.56 -18.73
C PRO A 267 -21.16 -8.70 -18.98
N ALA A 268 -21.36 -7.44 -19.43
CA ALA A 268 -20.25 -6.53 -19.68
C ALA A 268 -19.45 -6.18 -18.43
N PHE A 269 -20.12 -5.97 -17.30
CA PHE A 269 -19.45 -5.74 -16.02
C PHE A 269 -18.70 -7.00 -15.54
N ASN A 270 -19.25 -8.19 -15.78
CA ASN A 270 -18.64 -9.45 -15.36
C ASN A 270 -17.34 -9.80 -16.11
N THR A 271 -17.07 -9.17 -17.26
CA THR A 271 -15.78 -9.20 -17.97
C THR A 271 -14.63 -8.62 -17.12
N ILE A 272 -14.93 -7.74 -16.17
CA ILE A 272 -13.92 -7.22 -15.23
C ILE A 272 -13.33 -8.38 -14.41
N PRO A 273 -12.00 -8.44 -14.23
CA PRO A 273 -11.36 -9.47 -13.42
C PRO A 273 -11.99 -9.59 -12.02
N LYS A 274 -12.33 -10.83 -11.61
CA LYS A 274 -13.05 -11.12 -10.36
C LYS A 274 -12.47 -10.40 -9.13
N GLN A 275 -11.13 -10.37 -9.01
CA GLN A 275 -10.45 -9.72 -7.88
C GLN A 275 -10.72 -8.22 -7.80
N LEU A 276 -10.80 -7.54 -8.94
CA LEU A 276 -11.13 -6.11 -8.97
C LEU A 276 -12.60 -5.89 -8.60
N ARG A 277 -13.51 -6.76 -9.04
CA ARG A 277 -14.92 -6.70 -8.66
C ARG A 277 -15.13 -6.88 -7.15
N VAL A 278 -14.44 -7.83 -6.54
CA VAL A 278 -14.45 -8.02 -5.07
C VAL A 278 -14.00 -6.74 -4.35
N SER A 279 -12.99 -6.04 -4.88
CA SER A 279 -12.49 -4.79 -4.26
C SER A 279 -13.52 -3.66 -4.24
N PHE A 280 -14.47 -3.61 -5.18
CA PHE A 280 -15.54 -2.61 -5.17
C PHE A 280 -16.49 -2.83 -4.00
N VAL A 281 -16.89 -4.08 -3.79
CA VAL A 281 -17.78 -4.45 -2.68
C VAL A 281 -17.08 -4.24 -1.34
N GLN A 282 -15.81 -4.60 -1.23
CA GLN A 282 -14.99 -4.29 -0.05
C GLN A 282 -14.86 -2.78 0.19
N ALA A 283 -14.67 -1.98 -0.86
CA ALA A 283 -14.62 -0.53 -0.72
C ALA A 283 -15.93 0.05 -0.16
N TYR A 284 -17.09 -0.56 -0.46
CA TYR A 284 -18.34 -0.17 0.18
C TYR A 284 -18.36 -0.53 1.68
N GLN A 285 -17.91 -1.73 2.07
CA GLN A 285 -17.77 -2.10 3.48
C GLN A 285 -16.86 -1.12 4.25
N TYR A 286 -15.73 -0.74 3.65
CA TYR A 286 -14.80 0.24 4.22
C TYR A 286 -15.42 1.63 4.36
N PHE A 287 -16.27 2.03 3.41
CA PHE A 287 -16.97 3.31 3.46
C PHE A 287 -17.95 3.34 4.63
N VAL A 288 -18.81 2.33 4.74
CA VAL A 288 -19.74 2.20 5.88
C VAL A 288 -18.97 2.17 7.20
N TRP A 289 -17.89 1.40 7.29
CA TRP A 289 -17.08 1.35 8.50
C TRP A 289 -16.49 2.71 8.87
N ASN A 290 -15.93 3.46 7.90
CA ASN A 290 -15.38 4.79 8.15
C ASN A 290 -16.46 5.78 8.65
N GLU A 291 -17.67 5.74 8.08
CA GLU A 291 -18.80 6.56 8.54
C GLU A 291 -19.21 6.20 9.99
N MET A 292 -19.31 4.90 10.30
CA MET A 292 -19.70 4.44 11.63
C MET A 292 -18.63 4.71 12.69
N ALA A 293 -17.35 4.55 12.34
CA ALA A 293 -16.24 4.95 13.20
C ALA A 293 -16.25 6.46 13.47
N SER A 294 -16.50 7.28 12.43
CA SER A 294 -16.62 8.73 12.60
C SER A 294 -17.78 9.10 13.52
N MET A 295 -18.94 8.46 13.35
CA MET A 295 -20.10 8.66 14.21
C MET A 295 -19.84 8.23 15.66
N ARG A 296 -19.19 7.08 15.87
CA ARG A 296 -18.82 6.59 17.21
C ARG A 296 -17.87 7.54 17.93
N MET A 297 -16.91 8.13 17.21
CA MET A 297 -15.98 9.11 17.77
C MET A 297 -16.63 10.48 18.02
N ALA A 298 -17.71 10.83 17.32
CA ALA A 298 -18.39 12.12 17.45
C ALA A 298 -19.47 12.12 18.54
N LYS A 299 -20.23 11.03 18.69
CA LYS A 299 -21.37 10.95 19.62
C LYS A 299 -21.01 10.51 21.03
N PHE A 300 -19.99 9.65 21.15
CA PHE A 300 -19.63 9.00 22.40
C PHE A 300 -18.21 9.42 22.82
N SER A 301 -17.78 8.99 24.01
CA SER A 301 -16.43 9.23 24.51
C SER A 301 -15.37 8.77 23.51
N SER A 302 -14.38 9.63 23.26
CA SER A 302 -13.25 9.33 22.36
C SER A 302 -12.09 8.60 23.05
N THR A 303 -12.19 8.38 24.36
CA THR A 303 -11.13 7.80 25.20
C THR A 303 -11.56 6.54 25.93
N SER A 304 -12.85 6.41 26.27
CA SER A 304 -13.40 5.25 26.98
C SER A 304 -14.32 4.43 26.08
N ALA A 305 -14.38 3.13 26.37
CA ALA A 305 -15.42 2.28 25.82
C ALA A 305 -16.78 2.65 26.41
N VAL A 306 -17.87 2.32 25.71
CA VAL A 306 -19.24 2.56 26.19
C VAL A 306 -20.09 1.30 26.12
N VAL A 307 -21.17 1.26 26.89
CA VAL A 307 -22.15 0.17 26.85
C VAL A 307 -22.66 -0.04 25.43
N GLY A 308 -22.74 -1.31 25.02
CA GLY A 308 -23.13 -1.76 23.69
C GLY A 308 -22.02 -1.71 22.63
N ASP A 309 -20.81 -1.24 22.96
CA ASP A 309 -19.63 -1.44 22.13
C ASP A 309 -19.26 -2.94 22.07
N LEU A 310 -18.51 -3.33 21.04
CA LEU A 310 -17.96 -4.68 20.90
C LEU A 310 -16.45 -4.66 21.13
N VAL A 311 -15.95 -5.68 21.81
CA VAL A 311 -14.52 -5.95 21.97
C VAL A 311 -14.22 -7.38 21.52
N LEU A 312 -13.00 -7.64 21.06
CA LEU A 312 -12.58 -9.01 20.77
C LEU A 312 -12.43 -9.77 22.09
N ALA A 313 -12.94 -11.01 22.15
CA ALA A 313 -12.68 -11.88 23.28
C ALA A 313 -11.16 -12.06 23.42
N LYS A 314 -10.62 -11.74 24.61
CA LYS A 314 -9.21 -12.04 24.88
C LYS A 314 -9.07 -13.57 24.83
N ASN A 315 -8.40 -14.08 23.80
CA ASN A 315 -7.92 -15.46 23.83
C ASN A 315 -6.93 -15.55 25.00
N ILE A 316 -7.41 -15.93 26.18
CA ILE A 316 -6.57 -16.38 27.28
C ILE A 316 -5.92 -17.67 26.77
N GLY A 317 -4.73 -17.56 26.19
CA GLY A 317 -3.90 -18.69 25.78
C GLY A 317 -3.42 -18.64 24.34
N LEU A 318 -2.28 -17.99 24.12
CA LEU A 318 -1.16 -18.50 23.31
C LEU A 318 0.10 -17.67 23.60
N ARG A 319 0.49 -17.71 24.87
CA ARG A 319 1.84 -17.47 25.35
C ARG A 319 2.16 -18.58 26.34
N THR A 320 2.65 -19.70 25.84
CA THR A 320 3.69 -20.56 26.43
C THR A 320 3.84 -21.80 25.57
N SER A 321 5.08 -22.03 25.15
CA SER A 321 5.62 -23.34 24.79
C SER A 321 5.33 -24.35 25.90
N GLU A 322 4.89 -25.56 25.53
CA GLU A 322 5.46 -26.77 26.14
C GLU A 322 5.31 -27.98 25.23
N SER A 323 6.47 -28.62 25.09
CA SER A 323 6.75 -29.91 24.52
C SER A 323 6.00 -31.04 25.22
N HIS A 324 5.34 -31.91 24.45
CA HIS A 324 5.31 -33.32 24.79
C HIS A 324 5.72 -34.17 23.58
N VAL A 325 6.91 -34.75 23.73
CA VAL A 325 7.42 -35.87 22.96
C VAL A 325 6.56 -37.09 23.29
N GLY A 326 5.96 -37.69 22.27
CA GLY A 326 5.24 -38.94 22.35
C GLY A 326 5.48 -39.73 21.07
N THR A 327 6.44 -40.64 21.13
CA THR A 327 6.89 -41.55 20.08
C THR A 327 5.76 -42.47 19.61
N SER A 328 5.41 -42.48 18.32
CA SER A 328 4.99 -43.69 17.61
C SER A 328 4.92 -43.44 16.09
N GLU A 329 5.57 -44.34 15.36
CA GLU A 329 5.70 -44.36 13.89
C GLU A 329 4.39 -44.76 13.17
N PRO A 330 4.30 -44.55 11.83
CA PRO A 330 3.06 -44.26 11.14
C PRO A 330 2.46 -45.47 10.42
N THR A 331 1.14 -45.66 10.51
CA THR A 331 0.39 -46.47 9.56
C THR A 331 -0.34 -45.59 8.56
N ARG A 332 0.10 -45.69 7.30
CA ARG A 332 -0.46 -45.00 6.13
C ARG A 332 -1.88 -45.49 5.82
N LYS A 333 -2.88 -44.61 5.93
CA LYS A 333 -4.06 -44.66 5.05
C LYS A 333 -4.33 -43.26 4.49
N ARG A 334 -4.09 -43.12 3.18
CA ARG A 334 -4.42 -41.94 2.38
C ARG A 334 -5.95 -41.80 2.30
N GLN A 335 -6.52 -40.91 3.09
CA GLN A 335 -7.86 -40.37 2.84
C GLN A 335 -7.72 -39.12 1.98
N ARG A 336 -8.42 -39.11 0.84
CA ARG A 336 -8.59 -37.93 -0.03
C ARG A 336 -9.34 -36.88 0.76
N THR A 337 -8.64 -35.91 1.34
CA THR A 337 -9.27 -34.72 1.93
C THR A 337 -9.60 -33.74 0.81
N GLU A 338 -10.89 -33.51 0.62
CA GLU A 338 -11.44 -32.41 -0.17
C GLU A 338 -10.80 -31.09 0.26
N LYS A 339 -10.42 -30.27 -0.72
CA LYS A 339 -9.86 -28.93 -0.50
C LYS A 339 -10.98 -27.99 -0.05
N SER A 340 -11.40 -28.10 1.21
CA SER A 340 -12.07 -26.99 1.88
C SER A 340 -11.01 -25.93 2.18
N ALA A 341 -11.13 -24.77 1.54
CA ALA A 341 -10.33 -23.61 1.91
C ALA A 341 -10.59 -23.33 3.39
N LYS A 342 -9.56 -23.43 4.24
CA LYS A 342 -9.65 -23.11 5.66
C LYS A 342 -10.17 -21.68 5.80
N ARG A 343 -11.48 -21.53 6.09
CA ARG A 343 -12.09 -20.26 6.49
C ARG A 343 -11.39 -19.83 7.77
N GLN A 344 -10.92 -18.59 7.85
CA GLN A 344 -10.41 -18.07 9.13
C GLN A 344 -11.55 -18.14 10.15
N PRO A 345 -11.29 -18.62 11.38
CA PRO A 345 -12.32 -18.67 12.40
C PRO A 345 -12.84 -17.26 12.67
N VAL A 346 -14.16 -17.09 12.68
CA VAL A 346 -14.80 -15.82 13.06
C VAL A 346 -14.32 -15.49 14.47
N GLN A 347 -13.71 -14.32 14.65
CA GLN A 347 -13.21 -13.89 15.95
C GLN A 347 -14.41 -13.69 16.88
N GLU A 348 -14.36 -14.33 18.06
CA GLU A 348 -15.41 -14.18 19.06
C GLU A 348 -15.36 -12.77 19.66
N THR A 349 -16.54 -12.18 19.85
CA THR A 349 -16.68 -10.82 20.40
C THR A 349 -17.51 -10.83 21.66
N VAL A 350 -17.08 -10.02 22.62
CA VAL A 350 -17.83 -9.71 23.84
C VAL A 350 -18.49 -8.35 23.65
N GLU A 351 -19.75 -8.26 24.08
CA GLU A 351 -20.46 -6.99 24.12
C GLU A 351 -20.27 -6.34 25.49
N LEU A 352 -20.09 -5.02 25.49
CA LEU A 352 -19.90 -4.29 26.73
C LEU A 352 -21.25 -3.97 27.37
N THR A 353 -21.36 -4.28 28.65
CA THR A 353 -22.50 -4.04 29.53
C THR A 353 -22.07 -3.10 30.65
N GLU A 354 -23.02 -2.61 31.46
CA GLU A 354 -22.71 -1.77 32.62
C GLU A 354 -21.71 -2.46 33.59
N ASP A 355 -21.73 -3.80 33.67
CA ASP A 355 -20.89 -4.57 34.59
C ASP A 355 -19.42 -4.67 34.17
N ASN A 356 -19.10 -4.53 32.87
CA ASN A 356 -17.76 -4.82 32.35
C ASN A 356 -17.11 -3.67 31.56
N VAL A 357 -17.86 -2.60 31.25
CA VAL A 357 -17.38 -1.50 30.39
C VAL A 357 -16.11 -0.83 30.94
N ASP A 358 -15.99 -0.71 32.26
CA ASP A 358 -14.85 -0.07 32.94
C ASP A 358 -13.52 -0.86 32.79
N GLN A 359 -13.59 -2.12 32.34
CA GLN A 359 -12.42 -2.97 32.12
C GLN A 359 -11.75 -2.72 30.75
N TYR A 360 -12.38 -1.91 29.89
CA TYR A 360 -11.97 -1.72 28.50
C TYR A 360 -11.76 -0.26 28.15
N SER A 361 -10.82 -0.02 27.23
CA SER A 361 -10.52 1.28 26.68
C SER A 361 -11.05 1.42 25.25
N ILE A 362 -11.01 2.63 24.69
CA ILE A 362 -11.34 2.84 23.26
C ILE A 362 -10.46 2.02 22.30
N GLU A 363 -9.27 1.58 22.75
CA GLU A 363 -8.33 0.78 21.96
C GLU A 363 -8.82 -0.66 21.77
N ASP A 364 -9.57 -1.18 22.74
CA ASP A 364 -10.13 -2.53 22.70
C ASP A 364 -11.38 -2.61 21.82
N VAL A 365 -12.05 -1.47 21.61
CA VAL A 365 -13.31 -1.38 20.87
C VAL A 365 -13.09 -1.68 19.38
N VAL A 366 -13.91 -2.59 18.86
CA VAL A 366 -13.98 -2.95 17.46
C VAL A 366 -15.33 -2.61 16.84
N LEU A 367 -15.30 -2.30 15.55
CA LEU A 367 -16.50 -2.18 14.72
C LEU A 367 -16.47 -3.23 13.61
N PRO A 368 -17.64 -3.80 13.24
CA PRO A 368 -17.73 -4.78 12.18
C PRO A 368 -17.64 -4.12 10.79
N LEU A 369 -16.94 -4.76 9.88
CA LEU A 369 -17.18 -4.60 8.44
C LEU A 369 -18.53 -5.26 8.12
N PRO A 370 -19.46 -4.57 7.42
CA PRO A 370 -20.78 -5.11 7.18
C PRO A 370 -20.75 -6.49 6.50
N GLY A 371 -21.45 -7.47 7.07
CA GLY A 371 -21.51 -8.84 6.59
C GLY A 371 -22.72 -9.56 7.17
N HIS A 372 -23.08 -10.71 6.60
CA HIS A 372 -24.26 -11.47 7.04
C HIS A 372 -24.01 -12.30 8.30
N ALA A 373 -22.75 -12.67 8.59
CA ALA A 373 -22.37 -13.60 9.65
C ALA A 373 -21.63 -12.90 10.81
N ILE A 374 -21.90 -11.61 11.04
CA ILE A 374 -21.20 -10.81 12.05
C ILE A 374 -22.16 -10.12 13.02
N LYS A 375 -21.71 -9.93 14.27
CA LYS A 375 -22.46 -9.19 15.29
C LYS A 375 -22.25 -7.69 15.10
N TYR A 376 -23.32 -6.93 15.34
CA TYR A 376 -23.29 -5.47 15.34
C TYR A 376 -23.42 -4.94 16.77
N PRO A 377 -22.85 -3.75 17.06
CA PRO A 377 -23.05 -3.08 18.34
C PRO A 377 -24.55 -2.92 18.66
N THR A 378 -24.91 -2.94 19.94
CA THR A 378 -26.32 -2.78 20.37
C THR A 378 -26.70 -1.33 20.67
N ASN A 379 -25.69 -0.46 20.79
CA ASN A 379 -25.88 0.98 20.94
C ASN A 379 -26.35 1.67 19.63
N GLU A 380 -26.46 3.00 19.67
CA GLU A 380 -26.90 3.81 18.52
C GLU A 380 -26.10 3.54 17.24
N ILE A 381 -24.84 3.12 17.33
CA ILE A 381 -24.00 2.83 16.16
C ILE A 381 -24.55 1.63 15.39
N GLY A 382 -25.00 0.58 16.08
CA GLY A 382 -25.66 -0.56 15.43
C GLY A 382 -26.94 -0.17 14.70
N THR A 383 -27.72 0.74 15.27
CA THR A 383 -28.91 1.28 14.59
C THR A 383 -28.54 2.11 13.36
N ALA A 384 -27.44 2.87 13.44
CA ALA A 384 -26.92 3.67 12.32
C ALA A 384 -26.42 2.80 11.17
N TYR A 385 -25.76 1.67 11.45
CA TYR A 385 -25.40 0.67 10.44
C TYR A 385 -26.63 0.23 9.64
N ARG A 386 -27.68 -0.24 10.34
CA ARG A 386 -28.92 -0.70 9.70
C ARG A 386 -29.59 0.39 8.88
N LYS A 387 -29.67 1.62 9.41
CA LYS A 387 -30.26 2.78 8.72
C LYS A 387 -29.49 3.11 7.43
N MET A 388 -28.16 3.16 7.49
CA MET A 388 -27.32 3.47 6.34
C MET A 388 -27.46 2.43 5.23
N LEU A 389 -27.39 1.14 5.58
CA LEU A 389 -27.56 0.04 4.63
C LEU A 389 -28.95 0.04 3.99
N THR A 390 -30.00 0.27 4.77
CA THR A 390 -31.38 0.37 4.26
C THR A 390 -31.56 1.57 3.34
N THR A 391 -31.01 2.73 3.69
CA THR A 391 -31.01 3.94 2.84
C THR A 391 -30.28 3.70 1.54
N ASP A 392 -29.17 2.97 1.61
CA ASP A 392 -28.42 2.48 0.46
C ASP A 392 -29.06 1.22 -0.17
N GLY A 393 -30.30 0.85 0.16
CA GLY A 393 -31.03 -0.26 -0.48
C GLY A 393 -30.27 -1.58 -0.47
N ILE A 394 -29.46 -1.81 0.57
CA ILE A 394 -28.64 -3.00 0.75
C ILE A 394 -29.19 -3.82 1.90
N ASP A 395 -29.66 -5.03 1.58
CA ASP A 395 -30.03 -6.05 2.55
C ASP A 395 -28.81 -6.91 2.89
N LEU A 396 -28.52 -7.07 4.18
CA LEU A 396 -27.37 -7.84 4.64
C LEU A 396 -27.47 -9.33 4.29
N ASN A 397 -28.65 -9.93 4.45
CA ASN A 397 -28.86 -11.35 4.21
C ASN A 397 -29.00 -11.60 2.71
N ALA A 398 -29.80 -10.76 2.04
CA ALA A 398 -30.07 -10.93 0.61
C ALA A 398 -28.95 -10.41 -0.30
N HIS A 399 -27.91 -9.70 0.19
CA HIS A 399 -26.75 -9.30 -0.62
C HIS A 399 -25.39 -9.79 -0.09
N PHE A 400 -25.32 -10.38 1.10
CA PHE A 400 -24.08 -10.98 1.61
C PHE A 400 -24.20 -12.46 2.01
N GLY A 401 -25.40 -13.07 1.95
CA GLY A 401 -25.69 -14.42 2.46
C GLY A 401 -25.17 -15.60 1.62
N PRO A 402 -25.26 -16.83 2.18
CA PRO A 402 -24.67 -18.05 1.63
C PRO A 402 -25.53 -18.76 0.57
N ASP A 403 -26.68 -18.21 0.17
CA ASP A 403 -27.72 -18.85 -0.65
C ASP A 403 -27.32 -19.14 -2.11
N GLY A 404 -26.02 -19.23 -2.41
CA GLY A 404 -25.45 -19.75 -3.65
C GLY A 404 -25.65 -18.88 -4.89
N SER A 405 -26.54 -17.88 -4.84
CA SER A 405 -26.91 -17.01 -5.96
C SER A 405 -26.00 -15.79 -6.14
N GLN A 406 -24.96 -15.62 -5.31
CA GLN A 406 -24.18 -14.38 -5.26
C GLN A 406 -22.70 -14.57 -5.59
N ALA A 407 -22.21 -13.68 -6.46
CA ALA A 407 -20.82 -13.66 -6.91
C ALA A 407 -19.81 -13.22 -5.83
N TYR A 408 -20.28 -12.65 -4.71
CA TYR A 408 -19.45 -12.05 -3.64
C TYR A 408 -19.97 -12.52 -2.27
N ILE A 409 -19.19 -13.34 -1.58
CA ILE A 409 -19.50 -13.78 -0.21
C ILE A 409 -18.78 -12.84 0.76
N LEU A 410 -19.52 -12.26 1.70
CA LEU A 410 -18.98 -11.37 2.72
C LEU A 410 -19.48 -11.76 4.11
N ASP A 411 -18.67 -12.55 4.79
CA ASP A 411 -18.95 -13.04 6.14
C ASP A 411 -18.84 -11.90 7.19
N GLY A 412 -18.10 -10.83 6.86
CA GLY A 412 -17.76 -9.73 7.78
C GLY A 412 -16.46 -9.99 8.52
N SER A 413 -15.89 -8.95 9.12
CA SER A 413 -14.76 -9.06 10.05
C SER A 413 -14.74 -7.88 11.03
N TYR A 414 -14.01 -7.99 12.13
CA TYR A 414 -13.89 -6.91 13.10
C TYR A 414 -12.63 -6.08 12.88
N ARG A 415 -12.71 -4.78 13.16
CA ARG A 415 -11.59 -3.85 13.09
C ARG A 415 -11.62 -2.88 14.26
N HIS A 416 -10.49 -2.76 14.95
CA HIS A 416 -10.30 -1.78 16.03
C HIS A 416 -10.51 -0.35 15.54
N ILE A 417 -11.22 0.45 16.33
CA ILE A 417 -11.48 1.87 16.01
C ILE A 417 -10.20 2.69 16.13
N VAL A 418 -9.45 2.51 17.21
CA VAL A 418 -8.22 3.26 17.50
C VAL A 418 -7.01 2.34 17.40
N LYS A 419 -5.92 2.86 16.81
CA LYS A 419 -4.61 2.21 16.81
C LYS A 419 -3.53 3.21 17.22
N LYS A 420 -2.48 2.72 17.85
CA LYS A 420 -1.32 3.50 18.27
C LYS A 420 -0.09 3.08 17.48
N PRO A 421 0.70 4.05 16.98
CA PRO A 421 2.03 3.72 16.49
C PRO A 421 2.91 3.30 17.68
N THR A 422 3.87 2.42 17.44
CA THR A 422 4.85 2.01 18.46
C THR A 422 6.27 2.29 17.99
N ARG A 423 7.23 2.32 18.92
CA ARG A 423 8.65 2.60 18.63
C ARG A 423 8.82 3.90 17.83
N VAL A 424 8.10 4.95 18.24
CA VAL A 424 8.10 6.24 17.56
C VAL A 424 9.42 6.95 17.83
N SER A 425 10.06 7.45 16.77
CA SER A 425 11.18 8.38 16.88
C SER A 425 11.04 9.46 15.82
N PHE A 426 11.53 10.67 16.13
CA PHE A 426 11.47 11.77 15.19
C PHE A 426 12.69 12.67 15.30
N ARG A 427 13.01 13.35 14.19
CA ARG A 427 13.99 14.43 14.16
C ARG A 427 13.60 15.48 13.13
N LEU A 428 14.01 16.72 13.39
CA LEU A 428 13.86 17.82 12.45
C LEU A 428 15.16 18.01 11.69
N GLU A 429 15.05 18.04 10.36
CA GLU A 429 16.17 18.20 9.44
C GLU A 429 15.99 19.49 8.64
N ARG A 430 17.11 20.15 8.34
CA ARG A 430 17.16 21.28 7.40
C ARG A 430 17.70 20.80 6.06
N TYR A 431 17.14 21.27 4.96
CA TYR A 431 17.56 20.88 3.63
C TYR A 431 17.38 22.02 2.61
N THR A 432 18.22 22.06 1.60
CA THR A 432 18.15 23.05 0.51
C THR A 432 17.59 22.44 -0.77
N ASP A 433 18.04 21.23 -1.14
CA ASP A 433 17.54 20.50 -2.32
C ASP A 433 16.36 19.56 -1.98
N PRO A 434 15.15 19.79 -2.54
CA PRO A 434 13.99 18.91 -2.35
C PRO A 434 14.17 17.50 -2.91
N ASN A 435 15.08 17.29 -3.86
CA ASN A 435 15.30 15.99 -4.52
C ASN A 435 16.31 15.11 -3.80
N LYS A 436 17.17 15.70 -2.96
CA LYS A 436 18.17 14.95 -2.18
C LYS A 436 17.49 14.12 -1.09
N PRO A 437 17.70 12.79 -1.01
CA PRO A 437 17.18 11.97 0.09
C PRO A 437 17.68 12.46 1.46
N LEU A 438 16.80 12.47 2.46
CA LEU A 438 17.14 12.85 3.86
C LEU A 438 17.30 11.64 4.80
N VAL A 439 17.08 10.44 4.26
CA VAL A 439 17.18 9.17 4.98
C VAL A 439 17.94 8.18 4.11
N SER A 440 18.81 7.39 4.74
CA SER A 440 19.45 6.25 4.09
C SER A 440 18.45 5.11 3.91
N ASN A 441 18.67 4.31 2.88
CA ASN A 441 17.91 3.10 2.61
C ASN A 441 18.82 1.86 2.61
N ASP A 442 18.21 0.67 2.54
CA ASP A 442 18.94 -0.61 2.60
C ASP A 442 20.09 -0.70 1.58
N VAL A 443 19.94 -0.09 0.39
CA VAL A 443 21.00 -0.07 -0.63
C VAL A 443 22.17 0.81 -0.21
N ASP A 444 21.89 1.94 0.41
CA ASP A 444 22.94 2.85 0.90
C ASP A 444 23.76 2.16 2.00
N ALA A 445 23.08 1.39 2.88
CA ALA A 445 23.74 0.59 3.90
C ALA A 445 24.62 -0.51 3.29
N LEU A 446 24.13 -1.23 2.27
CA LEU A 446 24.93 -2.24 1.55
C LEU A 446 26.17 -1.65 0.88
N LEU A 447 26.06 -0.44 0.33
CA LEU A 447 27.19 0.27 -0.29
C LEU A 447 28.18 0.75 0.77
N ALA A 448 27.70 1.25 1.92
CA ALA A 448 28.55 1.67 3.03
C ALA A 448 29.33 0.48 3.62
N ASP A 449 28.67 -0.66 3.84
CA ASP A 449 29.32 -1.88 4.32
C ASP A 449 30.37 -2.39 3.32
N SER A 450 30.04 -2.37 2.02
CA SER A 450 30.99 -2.75 0.96
C SER A 450 32.23 -1.84 0.96
N SER A 451 32.04 -0.54 1.22
CA SER A 451 33.12 0.44 1.32
C SER A 451 33.98 0.27 2.58
N ALA A 452 33.46 -0.38 3.63
CA ALA A 452 34.22 -0.71 4.83
C ALA A 452 35.12 -1.94 4.64
N PHE A 453 34.81 -2.83 3.69
CA PHE A 453 35.65 -3.96 3.30
C PHE A 453 36.73 -3.62 2.25
N SER A 454 36.58 -2.51 1.52
CA SER A 454 37.65 -1.94 0.70
C SER A 454 38.47 -0.97 1.56
N HIS A 455 39.75 -1.29 1.78
CA HIS A 455 40.72 -0.48 2.50
C HIS A 455 41.09 0.77 1.68
N ASP A 456 40.16 1.69 1.46
CA ASP A 456 40.41 2.92 0.71
C ASP A 456 39.97 4.14 1.51
N THR A 457 40.79 4.44 2.52
CA THR A 457 40.66 5.55 3.47
C THR A 457 40.65 6.92 2.78
N ILE A 458 41.15 7.00 1.53
CA ILE A 458 41.39 8.25 0.80
C ILE A 458 40.08 8.85 0.23
N SER A 459 39.05 8.03 -0.05
CA SER A 459 37.79 8.54 -0.61
C SER A 459 36.85 9.17 0.45
N ARG A 460 37.05 8.86 1.74
CA ARG A 460 36.23 9.43 2.83
C ARG A 460 36.66 10.85 3.21
N GLU A 461 37.94 11.19 3.07
CA GLU A 461 38.43 12.56 3.33
C GLU A 461 37.99 13.53 2.22
N ILE A 462 38.02 13.12 0.96
CA ILE A 462 37.58 13.95 -0.18
C ILE A 462 36.05 14.18 -0.18
N ALA A 463 35.26 13.22 0.31
CA ALA A 463 33.80 13.39 0.44
C ALA A 463 33.40 14.26 1.64
N ALA A 464 34.21 14.27 2.70
CA ALA A 464 33.99 15.14 3.87
C ALA A 464 34.36 16.60 3.57
N GLU A 465 35.43 16.85 2.80
CA GLU A 465 35.86 18.21 2.43
C GLU A 465 34.93 18.87 1.39
N ASN A 466 34.37 18.10 0.46
CA ASN A 466 33.41 18.63 -0.52
C ASN A 466 32.00 18.89 0.07
N ALA A 467 31.69 18.36 1.25
CA ALA A 467 30.43 18.66 1.95
C ALA A 467 30.46 20.01 2.70
N SER A 468 31.65 20.57 2.92
CA SER A 468 31.87 21.85 3.61
C SER A 468 31.92 23.08 2.69
N GLN A 469 31.76 22.92 1.37
CA GLN A 469 31.78 24.04 0.41
C GLN A 469 30.63 23.98 -0.60
N GLU A 470 29.39 24.03 -0.12
CA GLU A 470 28.26 24.52 -0.92
C GLU A 470 27.43 25.51 -0.09
N SER A 471 27.94 26.74 -0.01
CA SER A 471 27.16 27.91 0.37
C SER A 471 26.09 28.16 -0.70
N THR A 472 24.90 27.60 -0.51
CA THR A 472 23.72 28.01 -1.26
C THR A 472 22.93 29.01 -0.44
N GLU A 473 22.99 30.27 -0.87
CA GLU A 473 22.13 31.36 -0.39
C GLU A 473 20.65 30.99 -0.61
N GLY A 474 20.01 30.50 0.44
CA GLY A 474 18.58 30.23 0.49
C GLY A 474 18.18 29.89 1.92
N THR A 475 17.01 30.33 2.36
CA THR A 475 16.48 29.87 3.65
C THR A 475 16.30 28.35 3.59
N PRO A 476 16.95 27.57 4.47
CA PRO A 476 16.87 26.12 4.40
C PRO A 476 15.46 25.66 4.77
N TYR A 477 14.83 24.89 3.89
CA TYR A 477 13.56 24.24 4.18
C TYR A 477 13.69 23.30 5.38
N ARG A 478 12.60 23.10 6.11
CA ARG A 478 12.53 22.17 7.24
C ARG A 478 11.76 20.91 6.88
N ALA A 479 12.20 19.77 7.40
CA ALA A 479 11.53 18.48 7.27
C ALA A 479 11.42 17.78 8.62
N LEU A 480 10.37 16.99 8.81
CA LEU A 480 10.23 16.04 9.91
C LEU A 480 10.51 14.64 9.38
N VAL A 481 11.59 14.04 9.88
CA VAL A 481 11.85 12.62 9.70
C VAL A 481 11.19 11.88 10.86
N LEU A 482 10.30 10.95 10.53
CA LEU A 482 9.48 10.21 11.48
C LEU A 482 9.65 8.71 11.23
N GLU A 483 9.91 7.95 12.28
CA GLU A 483 9.99 6.50 12.22
C GLU A 483 9.07 5.86 13.26
N PHE A 484 8.35 4.80 12.87
CA PHE A 484 7.36 4.16 13.73
C PHE A 484 6.94 2.79 13.18
N ASP A 485 6.38 1.96 14.04
CA ASP A 485 5.82 0.65 13.70
C ASP A 485 4.30 0.74 13.68
N LEU A 486 3.67 0.10 12.69
CA LEU A 486 2.22 -0.09 12.61
C LEU A 486 1.89 -1.56 12.46
N ASP A 487 0.81 -2.01 13.11
CA ASP A 487 0.28 -3.37 12.96
C ASP A 487 -0.14 -3.68 11.52
N TYR A 488 -0.25 -4.98 11.22
CA TYR A 488 -0.81 -5.45 9.96
C TYR A 488 -2.23 -4.88 9.71
N GLY A 489 -2.48 -4.47 8.46
CA GLY A 489 -3.79 -3.95 8.04
C GLY A 489 -4.09 -2.51 8.48
N VAL A 490 -3.12 -1.81 9.06
CA VAL A 490 -3.21 -0.38 9.44
C VAL A 490 -2.62 0.50 8.34
N ASP A 491 -3.26 1.63 8.04
CA ASP A 491 -2.85 2.55 6.98
C ASP A 491 -1.99 3.69 7.52
N ALA A 492 -0.75 3.80 7.04
CA ALA A 492 0.17 4.86 7.42
C ALA A 492 -0.34 6.26 7.10
N THR A 493 -1.12 6.40 6.02
CA THR A 493 -1.70 7.70 5.64
C THR A 493 -2.79 8.14 6.59
N ALA A 494 -3.57 7.21 7.16
CA ALA A 494 -4.53 7.52 8.21
C ALA A 494 -3.83 7.95 9.51
N ALA A 495 -2.74 7.27 9.85
CA ALA A 495 -1.92 7.60 11.01
C ALA A 495 -1.33 9.02 10.91
N VAL A 496 -0.66 9.33 9.80
CA VAL A 496 0.00 10.62 9.58
C VAL A 496 -1.00 11.75 9.35
N ARG A 497 -2.18 11.46 8.77
CA ARG A 497 -3.29 12.42 8.70
C ARG A 497 -3.65 12.95 10.09
N GLU A 498 -3.70 12.06 11.09
CA GLU A 498 -4.02 12.46 12.47
C GLU A 498 -2.92 13.30 13.10
N LEU A 499 -1.64 13.04 12.79
CA LEU A 499 -0.52 13.86 13.23
C LEU A 499 -0.55 15.28 12.62
N LEU A 500 -0.81 15.36 11.30
CA LEU A 500 -0.80 16.63 10.57
C LEU A 500 -2.11 17.42 10.66
N LYS A 501 -3.22 16.76 11.02
CA LYS A 501 -4.60 17.30 10.95
C LYS A 501 -4.93 17.91 9.58
N GLN A 502 -4.35 17.37 8.51
CA GLN A 502 -4.56 17.82 7.12
C GLN A 502 -5.26 16.75 6.29
N SER A 503 -5.96 17.16 5.23
CA SER A 503 -6.57 16.18 4.31
C SER A 503 -5.50 15.38 3.57
N GLY A 504 -5.69 14.07 3.47
CA GLY A 504 -4.83 13.17 2.68
C GLY A 504 -5.07 13.24 1.17
N SER A 505 -6.02 14.05 0.70
CA SER A 505 -6.34 14.16 -0.72
C SER A 505 -5.25 14.92 -1.47
N MET A 506 -4.63 14.25 -2.45
CA MET A 506 -3.69 14.89 -3.38
C MET A 506 -4.35 16.08 -4.12
N GLN A 507 -5.65 16.02 -4.43
CA GLN A 507 -6.37 17.13 -5.08
C GLN A 507 -6.54 18.33 -4.15
N VAL A 508 -6.85 18.11 -2.88
CA VAL A 508 -6.91 19.20 -1.88
C VAL A 508 -5.53 19.83 -1.73
N ASN A 509 -4.47 19.02 -1.63
CA ASN A 509 -3.11 19.54 -1.51
C ASN A 509 -2.69 20.30 -2.79
N TRP A 510 -3.07 19.82 -3.98
CA TRP A 510 -2.75 20.46 -5.27
C TRP A 510 -3.56 21.74 -5.55
N GLN A 511 -4.88 21.74 -5.35
CA GLN A 511 -5.71 22.94 -5.52
C GLN A 511 -5.29 24.04 -4.56
N THR A 512 -4.97 23.69 -3.31
CA THR A 512 -4.52 24.68 -2.34
C THR A 512 -3.11 25.19 -2.64
N SER A 513 -2.25 24.38 -3.29
CA SER A 513 -0.95 24.82 -3.83
C SER A 513 -1.10 25.88 -4.93
N ILE A 514 -2.06 25.70 -5.84
CA ILE A 514 -2.36 26.68 -6.91
C ILE A 514 -2.88 27.99 -6.30
N SER A 515 -3.78 27.90 -5.31
CA SER A 515 -4.29 29.08 -4.60
C SER A 515 -3.20 29.81 -3.79
N GLN A 516 -2.23 29.08 -3.23
CA GLN A 516 -1.09 29.68 -2.52
C GLN A 516 -0.12 30.34 -3.50
N ALA A 517 0.24 29.68 -4.60
CA ALA A 517 1.06 30.26 -5.67
C ALA A 517 0.43 31.50 -6.31
N ALA A 518 -0.91 31.56 -6.39
CA ALA A 518 -1.64 32.75 -6.81
C ALA A 518 -1.56 33.89 -5.79
N LYS A 519 -1.60 33.58 -4.49
CA LYS A 519 -1.39 34.57 -3.41
C LYS A 519 0.05 35.07 -3.37
N ASP A 520 1.04 34.20 -3.56
CA ASP A 520 2.45 34.56 -3.59
C ASP A 520 2.82 35.38 -4.83
N LYS A 521 2.11 35.17 -5.96
CA LYS A 521 2.18 36.05 -7.13
C LYS A 521 1.52 37.40 -6.87
N ALA A 522 0.40 37.43 -6.15
CA ALA A 522 -0.30 38.66 -5.81
C ALA A 522 0.52 39.53 -4.84
N THR A 523 1.18 38.93 -3.83
CA THR A 523 2.06 39.66 -2.91
C THR A 523 3.36 40.13 -3.56
N ARG A 524 3.93 39.38 -4.52
CA ARG A 524 5.06 39.86 -5.33
C ARG A 524 4.71 41.02 -6.25
N ASN A 525 3.49 41.08 -6.77
CA ASN A 525 3.04 42.19 -7.62
C ASN A 525 2.66 43.47 -6.86
N ILE A 526 2.53 43.42 -5.53
CA ILE A 526 2.22 44.61 -4.71
C ILE A 526 3.50 45.29 -4.19
N GLY A 527 4.67 44.62 -4.24
CA GLY A 527 5.96 45.16 -3.78
C GLY A 527 6.66 46.13 -4.75
N GLY A 528 5.97 46.66 -5.75
CA GLY A 528 6.58 47.43 -6.84
C GLY A 528 5.80 48.65 -7.28
N VAL A 529 5.37 49.52 -6.35
CA VAL A 529 5.04 50.93 -6.66
C VAL A 529 5.45 51.79 -5.48
N SER A 530 6.36 52.73 -5.73
CA SER A 530 6.86 53.75 -4.79
C SER A 530 5.84 54.87 -4.54
N ASN A 531 5.88 55.40 -3.32
CA ASN A 531 5.16 56.57 -2.80
C ASN A 531 5.11 57.77 -3.76
N VAL A 532 3.91 58.35 -3.93
CA VAL A 532 3.67 59.80 -4.03
C VAL A 532 2.37 60.11 -3.26
N ASP A 533 2.39 61.30 -2.64
CA ASP A 533 1.61 61.81 -1.53
C ASP A 533 0.18 62.30 -1.86
N SER A 534 -0.58 62.60 -0.79
CA SER A 534 -1.77 63.48 -0.66
C SER A 534 -3.20 62.90 -0.78
N GLY A 535 -4.01 63.14 0.27
CA GLY A 535 -5.35 63.72 0.08
C GLY A 535 -6.62 62.94 0.47
N SER A 536 -6.98 62.96 1.76
CA SER A 536 -8.34 63.21 2.28
C SER A 536 -9.49 62.14 2.24
N THR A 537 -10.27 62.20 3.33
CA THR A 537 -11.70 61.85 3.53
C THR A 537 -12.17 60.39 3.61
N GLY A 538 -12.28 59.92 4.86
CA GLY A 538 -13.49 59.41 5.53
C GLY A 538 -14.49 58.49 4.82
N SER A 539 -14.73 57.30 5.39
CA SER A 539 -16.07 56.89 5.85
C SER A 539 -15.99 55.64 6.73
N ARG A 540 -16.71 55.68 7.85
CA ARG A 540 -16.95 54.59 8.80
C ARG A 540 -18.09 53.71 8.29
N THR A 541 -17.95 52.38 8.41
CA THR A 541 -19.08 51.52 8.82
C THR A 541 -18.56 50.34 9.62
N ALA A 542 -19.02 50.28 10.87
CA ALA A 542 -18.79 49.22 11.83
C ALA A 542 -19.83 48.10 11.64
N THR A 543 -19.46 46.86 11.92
CA THR A 543 -20.39 45.86 12.46
C THR A 543 -19.64 44.82 13.31
N SER A 544 -19.85 44.97 14.62
CA SER A 544 -20.07 43.96 15.67
C SER A 544 -19.34 42.62 15.61
N GLY A 545 -18.51 42.40 16.64
CA GLY A 545 -18.01 41.08 17.00
C GLY A 545 -18.99 40.26 17.85
N THR A 546 -18.76 38.95 17.83
CA THR A 546 -19.22 37.99 18.82
C THR A 546 -18.02 37.17 19.27
N LYS A 547 -17.68 37.31 20.56
CA LYS A 547 -16.66 36.53 21.27
C LYS A 547 -17.10 35.06 21.36
N ALA A 548 -16.20 34.14 21.00
CA ALA A 548 -16.31 32.73 21.37
C ALA A 548 -15.00 32.26 22.01
N GLY A 549 -15.18 31.49 23.08
CA GLY A 549 -14.22 30.88 24.01
C GLY A 549 -12.76 30.73 23.58
N GLN A 550 -11.89 31.15 24.49
CA GLN A 550 -10.45 30.89 24.51
C GLN A 550 -10.22 29.38 24.73
N GLY A 551 -10.24 28.61 23.64
CA GLY A 551 -9.77 27.23 23.62
C GLY A 551 -8.27 27.20 23.39
N ASP A 552 -7.58 26.33 24.13
CA ASP A 552 -6.15 26.01 24.04
C ASP A 552 -5.70 25.87 22.57
N MET A 553 -5.13 26.93 21.99
CA MET A 553 -4.67 26.96 20.59
C MET A 553 -3.36 26.17 20.49
N ARG A 554 -3.47 24.85 20.47
CA ARG A 554 -2.33 23.98 20.14
C ARG A 554 -1.94 24.21 18.69
N LYS A 555 -0.70 24.61 18.45
CA LYS A 555 -0.14 24.78 17.12
C LYS A 555 -0.16 23.43 16.40
N VAL A 556 -0.93 23.36 15.32
CA VAL A 556 -1.03 22.16 14.48
C VAL A 556 0.20 22.10 13.58
N ILE A 557 0.84 20.93 13.48
CA ILE A 557 1.88 20.69 12.47
C ILE A 557 1.23 20.81 11.09
N LYS A 558 1.32 22.00 10.50
CA LYS A 558 0.86 22.25 9.13
C LYS A 558 2.08 22.26 8.23
N ALA A 559 2.28 21.17 7.50
CA ALA A 559 3.22 21.21 6.39
C ALA A 559 2.68 22.18 5.31
N GLN A 560 3.56 22.93 4.64
CA GLN A 560 3.17 23.86 3.58
C GLN A 560 2.44 23.07 2.48
N LYS A 561 1.48 23.70 1.79
CA LYS A 561 0.52 22.99 0.91
C LYS A 561 1.17 22.29 -0.30
N THR A 562 2.43 22.60 -0.59
CA THR A 562 3.30 21.95 -1.58
C THR A 562 3.96 20.67 -1.08
N THR A 563 3.70 20.22 0.16
CA THR A 563 4.26 19.00 0.73
C THR A 563 3.89 17.79 -0.11
N GLN A 564 4.84 17.38 -0.94
CA GLN A 564 4.91 16.01 -1.39
C GLN A 564 5.30 15.18 -0.17
N VAL A 565 4.46 14.22 0.21
CA VAL A 565 4.98 13.03 0.91
C VAL A 565 5.96 12.44 -0.10
N ALA A 566 7.23 12.76 0.09
CA ALA A 566 8.29 12.50 -0.87
C ALA A 566 8.59 11.01 -0.80
N ILE A 567 7.75 10.23 -1.46
CA ILE A 567 8.07 8.85 -1.73
C ILE A 567 8.84 8.82 -3.04
N GLY A 568 10.16 8.90 -2.90
CA GLY A 568 11.19 9.21 -3.90
C GLY A 568 10.78 9.06 -5.38
N ARG A 569 10.67 10.18 -6.07
CA ARG A 569 10.87 10.25 -7.53
C ARG A 569 12.33 10.63 -7.80
N PRO A 570 13.12 9.78 -8.47
CA PRO A 570 14.28 10.26 -9.21
C PRO A 570 13.85 10.80 -10.58
N GLY A 571 14.60 11.79 -11.06
CA GLY A 571 14.30 12.64 -12.21
C GLY A 571 14.01 11.90 -13.51
N PHE A 572 13.10 12.49 -14.30
CA PHE A 572 12.90 12.18 -15.70
C PHE A 572 13.39 13.41 -16.48
N SER A 573 14.55 13.29 -17.14
CA SER A 573 14.84 14.13 -18.29
C SER A 573 14.03 13.59 -19.47
N LEU A 574 13.10 14.38 -19.97
CA LEU A 574 12.54 14.14 -21.29
C LEU A 574 13.62 14.56 -22.29
N GLY A 575 14.29 13.56 -22.89
CA GLY A 575 15.06 13.78 -24.10
C GLY A 575 14.14 14.42 -25.14
N ARG A 576 14.51 15.62 -25.59
CA ARG A 576 13.96 16.23 -26.80
C ARG A 576 14.47 15.40 -27.99
N SER A 577 13.56 14.95 -28.83
CA SER A 577 13.79 14.92 -30.28
C SER A 577 13.43 16.29 -30.83
#